data_AF-A0A7X6NW09-F1
#
_entry.id   AF-A0A7X6NW09-F1
#
_cell.length_a   1.000
_cell.length_b   1.000
_cell.length_c   1.000
_cell.angle_alpha   90.00
_cell.angle_beta   90.00
_cell.angle_gamma   90.00
#
_symmetry.space_group_name_H-M   'P 1'
#
loop_
_entity.id
_entity.type
_entity.pdbx_description
1 polymer ?
#
loop_
_entity_poly.entity_id
_entity_poly.type
_entity_poly.pdbx_seq_one_letter_code
_entity_poly.pdbx_strand_id
1 'polypeptide(L)'
;AEEYVIRAAAEGTNPDPLIDLSLIDFDGLAAKFAGRRRAETDRLAQLLRQQAIGAALRNPTRYELVERIEQLIEEYNAGSVNIDEYLRRLIELSQTLTAEEERAVREGMTEEELAIFDLLTQPDPVLTPDERETVKVSAKHLLEHLHEKIVQDWRRKVATTNDVNSTIRRVLDQSLPDVPYTVDIFHTKVQLVFDHVLTAYGDNGESAYSPRIDFSYPHDRVQVEYDGPIDVNKVADDVVARIHSDPVFAAQVAAQLQPERPMPGRKGNHA
;
A
#
# COMPACT_ATOMS: atom_id res chain seq x y z
N ALA A 1 -6.28 0.29 40.22
CA ALA A 1 -4.94 0.21 39.62
C ALA A 1 -5.14 0.08 38.11
N GLU A 2 -5.40 1.21 37.48
CA GLU A 2 -5.76 1.36 36.06
C GLU A 2 -4.86 2.47 35.52
N GLU A 3 -3.65 2.14 35.05
CA GLU A 3 -2.76 3.14 34.43
C GLU A 3 -1.69 2.52 33.50
N TYR A 4 -1.96 1.35 32.91
CA TYR A 4 -1.03 0.71 31.96
C TYR A 4 -1.56 0.56 30.53
N VAL A 5 -2.82 0.90 30.27
CA VAL A 5 -3.41 0.76 28.92
C VAL A 5 -3.30 2.05 28.08
N ILE A 6 -3.00 3.20 28.69
CA ILE A 6 -3.00 4.50 27.99
C ILE A 6 -1.66 4.79 27.25
N ARG A 7 -0.59 4.01 27.47
CA ARG A 7 0.70 4.19 26.77
C ARG A 7 0.94 3.24 25.59
N ALA A 8 0.09 2.23 25.38
CA ALA A 8 0.18 1.36 24.20
C ALA A 8 -0.51 1.97 22.96
N ALA A 9 -1.18 3.11 23.11
CA ALA A 9 -1.60 3.98 22.00
C ALA A 9 -0.41 4.80 21.47
N ALA A 10 0.75 4.15 21.32
CA ALA A 10 1.86 4.64 20.54
C ALA A 10 1.37 4.75 19.09
N GLU A 11 1.12 5.99 18.69
CA GLU A 11 1.52 6.54 17.40
C GLU A 11 1.20 5.68 16.17
N GLY A 12 0.05 5.99 15.58
CA GLY A 12 -0.15 5.93 14.13
C GLY A 12 -0.01 4.56 13.47
N THR A 13 -0.96 3.67 13.70
CA THR A 13 -1.10 2.46 12.85
C THR A 13 -2.56 2.25 12.51
N ASN A 14 -3.08 3.07 11.60
CA ASN A 14 -4.12 2.57 10.72
C ASN A 14 -3.42 2.42 9.36
N PRO A 15 -3.04 1.19 8.95
CA PRO A 15 -2.71 0.99 7.56
C PRO A 15 -3.92 1.50 6.75
N ASP A 16 -3.67 2.07 5.58
CA ASP A 16 -4.72 2.28 4.57
C ASP A 16 -5.66 1.06 4.58
N PRO A 17 -6.99 1.22 4.39
CA PRO A 17 -7.83 0.07 4.14
C PRO A 17 -7.34 -0.59 2.85
N LEU A 18 -6.35 -1.47 3.00
CA LEU A 18 -5.84 -2.38 2.00
C LEU A 18 -7.07 -3.14 1.57
N ILE A 19 -7.59 -2.80 0.39
CA ILE A 19 -8.60 -3.62 -0.23
C ILE A 19 -7.87 -4.92 -0.55
N ASP A 20 -8.05 -5.90 0.32
CA ASP A 20 -7.50 -7.22 0.13
C ASP A 20 -8.25 -7.87 -1.04
N LEU A 21 -7.71 -7.66 -2.24
CA LEU A 21 -8.24 -8.20 -3.48
C LEU A 21 -8.19 -9.73 -3.48
N SER A 22 -7.45 -10.37 -2.57
CA SER A 22 -7.43 -11.83 -2.42
C SER A 22 -8.72 -12.37 -1.78
N LEU A 23 -9.49 -11.53 -1.08
CA LEU A 23 -10.80 -11.87 -0.53
C LEU A 23 -11.94 -11.78 -1.56
N ILE A 24 -11.66 -11.26 -2.76
CA ILE A 24 -12.64 -11.21 -3.83
C ILE A 24 -12.79 -12.62 -4.41
N ASP A 25 -13.98 -13.20 -4.25
CA ASP A 25 -14.38 -14.43 -4.93
C ASP A 25 -14.52 -14.17 -6.44
N PHE A 26 -13.40 -14.27 -7.17
CA PHE A 26 -13.35 -13.98 -8.60
C PHE A 26 -14.15 -14.97 -9.45
N ASP A 27 -14.31 -16.21 -8.99
CA ASP A 27 -15.17 -17.20 -9.64
C ASP A 27 -16.65 -16.79 -9.49
N GLY A 28 -17.04 -16.36 -8.29
CA GLY A 28 -18.35 -15.75 -8.02
C GLY A 28 -18.55 -14.42 -8.74
N LEU A 29 -17.48 -13.63 -8.91
CA LEU A 29 -17.48 -12.36 -9.63
C LEU A 29 -17.70 -12.59 -11.14
N ALA A 30 -17.01 -13.56 -11.73
CA ALA A 30 -17.17 -13.97 -13.13
C ALA A 30 -18.58 -14.51 -13.44
N ALA A 31 -19.22 -15.17 -12.46
CA ALA A 31 -20.62 -15.59 -12.52
C ALA A 31 -21.61 -14.41 -12.37
N LYS A 32 -21.32 -13.47 -11.46
CA LYS A 32 -22.13 -12.24 -11.25
C LYS A 32 -22.04 -11.25 -12.42
N PHE A 33 -20.95 -11.27 -13.19
CA PHE A 33 -20.73 -10.40 -14.35
C PHE A 33 -21.39 -10.87 -15.66
N ALA A 34 -22.34 -11.81 -15.61
CA ALA A 34 -23.08 -12.26 -16.78
C ALA A 34 -23.70 -11.05 -17.53
N GLY A 35 -23.22 -10.79 -18.75
CA GLY A 35 -23.65 -9.66 -19.59
C GLY A 35 -22.83 -8.36 -19.46
N ARG A 36 -21.93 -8.24 -18.48
CA ARG A 36 -21.03 -7.07 -18.27
C ARG A 36 -19.54 -7.40 -18.09
N ARG A 37 -19.18 -8.69 -18.25
CA ARG A 37 -17.81 -9.22 -18.02
C ARG A 37 -16.69 -8.33 -18.57
N ARG A 38 -16.78 -7.85 -19.82
CA ARG A 38 -15.77 -6.98 -20.42
C ARG A 38 -15.53 -5.70 -19.61
N ALA A 39 -16.59 -4.94 -19.38
CA ALA A 39 -16.51 -3.65 -18.68
C ALA A 39 -15.96 -3.81 -17.25
N GLU A 40 -16.33 -4.89 -16.56
CA GLU A 40 -15.89 -5.14 -15.19
C GLU A 40 -14.45 -5.66 -15.13
N THR A 41 -14.03 -6.50 -16.08
CA THR A 41 -12.63 -6.92 -16.21
C THR A 41 -11.73 -5.73 -16.56
N ASP A 42 -12.18 -4.83 -17.43
CA ASP A 42 -11.44 -3.60 -17.73
C ASP A 42 -11.35 -2.68 -16.51
N ARG A 43 -12.43 -2.56 -15.73
CA ARG A 43 -12.43 -1.81 -14.47
C ARG A 43 -11.44 -2.39 -13.46
N LEU A 44 -11.41 -3.72 -13.30
CA LEU A 44 -10.42 -4.40 -12.45
C LEU A 44 -8.99 -4.07 -12.89
N ALA A 45 -8.70 -4.14 -14.18
CA ALA A 45 -7.38 -3.83 -14.70
C ALA A 45 -6.96 -2.38 -14.40
N GLN A 46 -7.88 -1.42 -14.54
CA GLN A 46 -7.60 -0.02 -14.23
C GLN A 46 -7.34 0.21 -12.74
N LEU A 47 -8.13 -0.41 -11.86
CA LEU A 47 -7.92 -0.34 -10.42
C LEU A 47 -6.58 -0.95 -10.03
N LEU A 48 -6.28 -2.14 -10.55
CA LEU A 48 -5.02 -2.82 -10.27
C LEU A 48 -3.81 -2.00 -10.75
N ARG A 49 -3.91 -1.37 -11.92
CA ARG A 49 -2.88 -0.46 -12.44
C ARG A 49 -2.68 0.75 -11.52
N GLN A 50 -3.76 1.40 -11.09
CA GLN A 50 -3.67 2.55 -10.18
C GLN A 50 -3.02 2.17 -8.84
N GLN A 51 -3.38 1.02 -8.29
CA GLN A 51 -2.80 0.50 -7.06
C GLN A 51 -1.31 0.20 -7.24
N ALA A 52 -0.92 -0.47 -8.34
CA ALA A 52 0.48 -0.76 -8.65
C ALA A 52 1.31 0.52 -8.82
N ILE A 53 0.77 1.56 -9.49
CA ILE A 53 1.43 2.87 -9.59
C ILE A 53 1.63 3.48 -8.20
N GLY A 54 0.61 3.43 -7.34
CA GLY A 54 0.71 3.89 -5.96
C GLY A 54 1.79 3.14 -5.17
N ALA A 55 1.86 1.81 -5.32
CA ALA A 55 2.87 0.98 -4.69
C ALA A 55 4.29 1.26 -5.23
N ALA A 56 4.44 1.53 -6.53
CA ALA A 56 5.70 1.87 -7.17
C ALA A 56 6.22 3.26 -6.77
N LEU A 57 5.32 4.22 -6.50
CA LEU A 57 5.70 5.53 -5.96
C LEU A 57 6.30 5.42 -4.55
N ARG A 58 5.83 4.45 -3.75
CA ARG A 58 6.38 4.17 -2.40
C ARG A 58 7.64 3.32 -2.47
N ASN A 59 7.73 2.41 -3.44
CA ASN A 59 8.87 1.54 -3.62
C ASN A 59 9.18 1.35 -5.12
N PRO A 60 10.23 2.01 -5.65
CA PRO A 60 10.55 2.00 -7.08
C PRO A 60 10.83 0.59 -7.64
N THR A 61 11.21 -0.37 -6.79
CA THR A 61 11.47 -1.75 -7.22
C THR A 61 10.20 -2.49 -7.67
N ARG A 62 9.01 -1.95 -7.37
CA ARG A 62 7.72 -2.52 -7.79
C ARG A 62 7.26 -2.07 -9.18
N TYR A 63 8.05 -1.27 -9.89
CA TYR A 63 7.67 -0.76 -11.21
C TYR A 63 7.42 -1.87 -12.25
N GLU A 64 8.11 -3.01 -12.14
CA GLU A 64 7.87 -4.18 -13.00
C GLU A 64 6.39 -4.65 -12.95
N LEU A 65 5.73 -4.54 -11.80
CA LEU A 65 4.30 -4.89 -11.69
C LEU A 65 3.43 -3.97 -12.52
N VAL A 66 3.75 -2.66 -12.55
CA VAL A 66 3.05 -1.69 -13.40
C VAL A 66 3.21 -2.08 -14.86
N GLU A 67 4.45 -2.33 -15.31
CA GLU A 67 4.74 -2.73 -16.69
C GLU A 67 4.00 -4.00 -17.09
N ARG A 68 3.97 -5.02 -16.22
CA ARG A 68 3.26 -6.28 -16.49
C ARG A 68 1.75 -6.10 -16.59
N ILE A 69 1.15 -5.23 -15.78
CA ILE A 69 -0.28 -4.90 -15.87
C ILE A 69 -0.57 -4.13 -17.17
N GLU A 70 0.24 -3.14 -17.52
CA GLU A 70 0.08 -2.35 -18.74
C GLU A 70 0.24 -3.21 -19.99
N GLN A 71 1.27 -4.04 -20.05
CA GLN A 71 1.48 -4.99 -21.14
C GLN A 71 0.28 -5.93 -21.30
N LEU A 72 -0.29 -6.44 -20.20
CA LEU A 72 -1.45 -7.32 -20.26
C LEU A 72 -2.70 -6.61 -20.81
N ILE A 73 -2.92 -5.34 -20.43
CA ILE A 73 -3.98 -4.50 -20.98
C ILE A 73 -3.78 -4.32 -22.49
N GLU A 74 -2.55 -4.04 -22.93
CA GLU A 74 -2.21 -3.89 -24.35
C GLU A 74 -2.44 -5.19 -25.15
N GLU A 75 -2.00 -6.33 -24.64
CA GLU A 75 -2.19 -7.65 -25.25
C GLU A 75 -3.68 -7.98 -25.45
N TYR A 76 -4.51 -7.66 -24.45
CA TYR A 76 -5.97 -7.84 -24.54
C TYR A 76 -6.60 -6.88 -25.55
N ASN A 77 -6.24 -5.58 -25.52
CA ASN A 77 -6.74 -4.58 -26.46
C ASN A 77 -6.35 -4.88 -27.92
N ALA A 78 -5.17 -5.48 -28.14
CA ALA A 78 -4.72 -5.96 -29.44
C ALA A 78 -5.44 -7.24 -29.89
N GLY A 79 -6.28 -7.85 -29.04
CA GLY A 79 -6.96 -9.11 -29.31
C GLY A 79 -6.05 -10.34 -29.25
N SER A 80 -4.84 -10.20 -28.71
CA SER A 80 -3.87 -11.31 -28.58
C SER A 80 -4.18 -12.23 -27.40
N VAL A 81 -4.94 -11.74 -26.43
CA VAL A 81 -5.38 -12.50 -25.25
C VAL A 81 -6.91 -12.48 -25.20
N ASN A 82 -7.52 -13.64 -24.94
CA ASN A 82 -8.97 -13.73 -24.77
C ASN A 82 -9.40 -13.29 -23.35
N ILE A 83 -10.69 -13.01 -23.16
CA ILE A 83 -11.20 -12.45 -21.90
C ILE A 83 -10.98 -13.34 -20.67
N ASP A 84 -11.05 -14.67 -20.82
CA ASP A 84 -10.91 -15.58 -19.70
C ASP A 84 -9.44 -15.67 -19.26
N GLU A 85 -8.52 -15.69 -20.21
CA GLU A 85 -7.07 -15.62 -19.94
C GLU A 85 -6.64 -14.25 -19.39
N TYR A 86 -7.23 -13.17 -19.90
CA TYR A 86 -6.99 -11.81 -19.39
C TYR A 86 -7.39 -11.70 -17.93
N LEU A 87 -8.60 -12.14 -17.59
CA LEU A 87 -9.10 -12.16 -16.22
C LEU A 87 -8.21 -13.01 -15.31
N ARG A 88 -7.83 -14.22 -15.74
CA ARG A 88 -6.94 -15.11 -14.98
C ARG A 88 -5.61 -14.42 -14.65
N ARG A 89 -4.95 -13.80 -15.64
CA ARG A 89 -3.67 -13.11 -15.43
C ARG A 89 -3.80 -11.85 -14.56
N LEU A 90 -4.92 -11.12 -14.66
CA LEU A 90 -5.21 -10.00 -13.76
C LEU A 90 -5.30 -10.45 -12.30
N ILE A 91 -5.92 -11.61 -12.05
CA ILE A 91 -6.01 -12.19 -10.71
C ILE A 91 -4.62 -12.61 -10.19
N GLU A 92 -3.78 -13.18 -11.05
CA GLU A 92 -2.39 -13.53 -10.66
C GLU A 92 -1.57 -12.28 -10.32
N LEU A 93 -1.73 -11.21 -11.09
CA LEU A 93 -1.08 -9.93 -10.82
C LEU A 93 -1.62 -9.27 -9.55
N SER A 94 -2.93 -9.38 -9.25
CA SER A 94 -3.49 -8.86 -8.00
C SER A 94 -2.93 -9.58 -6.78
N GLN A 95 -2.83 -10.91 -6.81
CA GLN A 95 -2.22 -11.69 -5.74
C GLN A 95 -0.74 -11.33 -5.53
N THR A 96 -0.01 -11.11 -6.63
CA THR A 96 1.39 -10.67 -6.57
C THR A 96 1.51 -9.29 -5.91
N LEU A 97 0.65 -8.34 -6.30
CA LEU A 97 0.63 -7.00 -5.72
C LEU A 97 0.29 -7.03 -4.23
N THR A 98 -0.74 -7.78 -3.83
CA THR A 98 -1.11 -7.95 -2.41
C THR A 98 0.06 -8.52 -1.60
N ALA A 99 0.73 -9.56 -2.10
CA ALA A 99 1.89 -10.14 -1.42
C ALA A 99 3.06 -9.14 -1.26
N GLU A 100 3.25 -8.26 -2.24
CA GLU A 100 4.24 -7.20 -2.21
C GLU A 100 3.90 -6.07 -1.24
N GLU A 101 2.62 -5.69 -1.13
CA GLU A 101 2.13 -4.71 -0.16
C GLU A 101 2.22 -5.22 1.28
N GLU A 102 1.96 -6.51 1.50
CA GLU A 102 2.11 -7.16 2.81
C GLU A 102 3.56 -7.45 3.19
N ARG A 103 4.51 -7.31 2.26
CA ARG A 103 5.92 -7.67 2.50
C ARG A 103 6.54 -6.87 3.64
N ALA A 104 6.22 -5.58 3.75
CA ALA A 104 6.77 -4.72 4.81
C ALA A 104 6.46 -5.32 6.21
N VAL A 105 5.21 -5.72 6.42
CA VAL A 105 4.77 -6.37 7.67
C VAL A 105 5.49 -7.70 7.90
N ARG A 106 5.61 -8.54 6.87
CA ARG A 106 6.30 -9.84 6.97
C ARG A 106 7.79 -9.70 7.30
N GLU A 107 8.42 -8.65 6.77
CA GLU A 107 9.84 -8.34 7.01
C GLU A 107 10.07 -7.56 8.31
N GLY A 108 9.01 -7.17 9.03
CA GLY A 108 9.11 -6.37 10.26
C GLY A 108 9.66 -4.96 10.00
N MET A 109 9.28 -4.38 8.88
CA MET A 109 9.72 -3.07 8.41
C MET A 109 8.51 -2.19 8.09
N THR A 110 8.70 -0.87 8.12
CA THR A 110 7.74 0.04 7.48
C THR A 110 7.90 -0.01 5.97
N GLU A 111 6.91 0.50 5.24
CA GLU A 111 6.98 0.59 3.78
C GLU A 111 8.14 1.48 3.29
N GLU A 112 8.48 2.51 4.07
CA GLU A 112 9.58 3.43 3.82
C GLU A 112 10.95 2.76 4.03
N GLU A 113 11.10 2.01 5.11
CA GLU A 113 12.29 1.21 5.39
C GLU A 113 12.48 0.11 4.34
N LEU A 114 11.39 -0.55 3.96
CA LEU A 114 11.41 -1.61 2.95
C LEU A 114 11.88 -1.07 1.60
N ALA A 115 11.40 0.10 1.17
CA ALA A 115 11.83 0.70 -0.09
C ALA A 115 13.35 0.95 -0.12
N ILE A 116 13.92 1.49 0.97
CA ILE A 116 15.39 1.67 1.07
C ILE A 116 16.08 0.31 1.02
N PHE A 117 15.61 -0.67 1.79
CA PHE A 117 16.16 -2.02 1.81
C PHE A 117 16.17 -2.66 0.40
N ASP A 118 15.08 -2.54 -0.36
CA ASP A 118 15.02 -3.12 -1.71
C ASP A 118 15.97 -2.41 -2.69
N LEU A 119 16.08 -1.09 -2.62
CA LEU A 119 17.04 -0.34 -3.44
C LEU A 119 18.48 -0.78 -3.15
N LEU A 120 18.79 -1.06 -1.87
CA LEU A 120 20.10 -1.55 -1.44
C LEU A 120 20.39 -2.99 -1.86
N THR A 121 19.38 -3.80 -2.18
CA THR A 121 19.55 -5.25 -2.39
C THR A 121 19.21 -5.73 -3.80
N GLN A 122 18.42 -4.98 -4.56
CA GLN A 122 17.94 -5.38 -5.87
C GLN A 122 18.50 -4.50 -7.00
N PRO A 123 18.78 -5.06 -8.20
CA PRO A 123 18.80 -6.49 -8.51
C PRO A 123 20.05 -7.22 -7.98
N ASP A 124 21.10 -6.46 -7.71
CA ASP A 124 22.35 -6.88 -7.08
C ASP A 124 22.58 -6.03 -5.81
N PRO A 125 23.41 -6.47 -4.86
CA PRO A 125 24.11 -7.74 -4.83
C PRO A 125 23.28 -8.89 -4.22
N VAL A 126 23.66 -10.13 -4.53
CA VAL A 126 23.07 -11.32 -3.88
C VAL A 126 23.59 -11.42 -2.45
N LEU A 127 22.68 -11.37 -1.48
CA LEU A 127 23.00 -11.42 -0.05
C LEU A 127 22.73 -12.80 0.56
N THR A 128 23.56 -13.16 1.53
CA THR A 128 23.27 -14.22 2.51
C THR A 128 22.20 -13.75 3.52
N PRO A 129 21.59 -14.67 4.29
CA PRO A 129 20.62 -14.28 5.32
C PRO A 129 21.18 -13.30 6.36
N ASP A 130 22.42 -13.48 6.80
CA ASP A 130 23.05 -12.61 7.82
C ASP A 130 23.36 -11.21 7.25
N GLU A 131 23.83 -11.14 6.00
CA GLU A 131 24.03 -9.87 5.30
C GLU A 131 22.69 -9.15 5.08
N ARG A 132 21.63 -9.88 4.75
CA ARG A 132 20.28 -9.32 4.59
C ARG A 132 19.81 -8.64 5.88
N GLU A 133 19.97 -9.29 7.03
CA GLU A 133 19.63 -8.69 8.32
C GLU A 133 20.49 -7.46 8.64
N THR A 134 21.77 -7.48 8.28
CA THR A 134 22.65 -6.31 8.40
C THR A 134 22.10 -5.14 7.56
N VAL A 135 21.75 -5.38 6.30
CA VAL A 135 21.23 -4.35 5.40
C VAL A 135 19.87 -3.82 5.87
N LYS A 136 19.01 -4.64 6.49
CA LYS A 136 17.77 -4.17 7.11
C LYS A 136 18.06 -3.15 8.21
N VAL A 137 19.01 -3.44 9.11
CA VAL A 137 19.41 -2.52 10.18
C VAL A 137 19.97 -1.23 9.58
N SER A 138 20.80 -1.33 8.54
CA SER A 138 21.36 -0.18 7.82
C SER A 138 20.29 0.69 7.18
N ALA A 139 19.25 0.09 6.59
CA ALA A 139 18.11 0.82 6.01
C ALA A 139 17.35 1.62 7.07
N LYS A 140 17.05 1.01 8.23
CA LYS A 140 16.38 1.69 9.35
C LYS A 140 17.21 2.86 9.89
N HIS A 141 18.49 2.61 10.13
CA HIS A 141 19.41 3.62 10.65
C HIS A 141 19.63 4.77 9.67
N LEU A 142 19.68 4.49 8.36
CA LEU A 142 19.71 5.54 7.34
C LEU A 142 18.45 6.40 7.38
N LEU A 143 17.28 5.77 7.51
CA LEU A 143 16.02 6.49 7.51
C LEU A 143 15.91 7.48 8.68
N GLU A 144 16.31 7.06 9.88
CA GLU A 144 16.37 7.93 11.06
C GLU A 144 17.18 9.21 10.78
N HIS A 145 18.35 9.07 10.15
CA HIS A 145 19.20 10.21 9.78
C HIS A 145 18.60 11.06 8.68
N LEU A 146 17.88 10.46 7.73
CA LEU A 146 17.23 11.18 6.64
C LEU A 146 16.11 12.08 7.17
N HIS A 147 15.30 11.60 8.11
CA HIS A 147 14.22 12.40 8.70
C HIS A 147 14.74 13.65 9.43
N GLU A 148 15.94 13.62 9.99
CA GLU A 148 16.57 14.82 10.57
C GLU A 148 16.97 15.88 9.52
N LYS A 149 17.22 15.45 8.27
CA LYS A 149 17.72 16.30 7.18
C LYS A 149 16.61 16.79 6.25
N ILE A 150 15.58 15.99 6.05
CA ILE A 150 14.44 16.25 5.17
C ILE A 150 13.46 17.18 5.91
N VAL A 151 13.83 18.46 5.94
CA VAL A 151 13.00 19.54 6.50
C VAL A 151 12.31 20.32 5.38
N GLN A 152 11.49 21.31 5.72
CA GLN A 152 10.81 22.15 4.72
C GLN A 152 11.79 22.80 3.73
N ASP A 153 11.41 22.83 2.44
CA ASP A 153 12.20 23.39 1.33
C ASP A 153 13.60 22.76 1.16
N TRP A 154 13.82 21.53 1.63
CA TRP A 154 15.13 20.88 1.60
C TRP A 154 15.67 20.71 0.17
N ARG A 155 14.81 20.45 -0.83
CA ARG A 155 15.25 20.25 -2.23
C ARG A 155 15.67 21.55 -2.90
N ARG A 156 15.17 22.68 -2.43
CA ARG A 156 15.42 24.01 -3.01
C ARG A 156 16.79 24.56 -2.65
N LYS A 157 17.39 24.08 -1.57
CA LYS A 157 18.69 24.52 -1.07
C LYS A 157 19.75 23.48 -1.43
N VAL A 158 20.64 23.83 -2.37
CA VAL A 158 21.76 22.98 -2.80
C VAL A 158 22.60 22.46 -1.61
N ALA A 159 22.81 23.29 -0.59
CA ALA A 159 23.53 22.87 0.61
C ALA A 159 22.80 21.74 1.38
N THR A 160 21.48 21.83 1.52
CA THR A 160 20.68 20.79 2.21
C THR A 160 20.60 19.52 1.38
N THR A 161 20.36 19.64 0.07
CA THR A 161 20.38 18.50 -0.86
C THR A 161 21.73 17.76 -0.85
N ASN A 162 22.85 18.51 -0.83
CA ASN A 162 24.19 17.92 -0.73
C ASN A 162 24.44 17.26 0.64
N ASP A 163 23.90 17.82 1.73
CA ASP A 163 23.99 17.24 3.07
C ASP A 163 23.20 15.93 3.18
N VAL A 164 22.02 15.84 2.55
CA VAL A 164 21.26 14.59 2.41
C VAL A 164 22.09 13.54 1.66
N ASN A 165 22.62 13.86 0.48
CA ASN A 165 23.45 12.93 -0.29
C ASN A 165 24.69 12.48 0.50
N SER A 166 25.38 13.42 1.15
CA SER A 166 26.54 13.13 1.99
C SER A 166 26.19 12.24 3.20
N THR A 167 25.00 12.44 3.77
CA THR A 167 24.48 11.62 4.86
C THR A 167 24.20 10.19 4.41
N ILE A 168 23.55 10.00 3.25
CA ILE A 168 23.32 8.68 2.65
C ILE A 168 24.66 7.95 2.48
N ARG A 169 25.62 8.60 1.81
CA ARG A 169 26.93 8.00 1.57
C ARG A 169 27.63 7.61 2.86
N ARG A 170 27.69 8.52 3.84
CA ARG A 170 28.38 8.27 5.12
C ARG A 170 27.73 7.16 5.93
N VAL A 171 26.40 7.14 6.04
CA VAL A 171 25.70 6.14 6.86
C VAL A 171 25.82 4.77 6.20
N LEU A 172 25.65 4.66 4.89
CA LEU A 172 25.78 3.39 4.19
C LEU A 172 27.22 2.86 4.21
N ASP A 173 28.23 3.72 4.05
CA ASP A 173 29.66 3.34 4.14
C ASP A 173 30.01 2.76 5.52
N GLN A 174 29.34 3.22 6.59
CA GLN A 174 29.57 2.76 7.96
C GLN A 174 28.81 1.49 8.32
N SER A 175 27.74 1.15 7.60
CA SER A 175 26.76 0.15 8.02
C SER A 175 26.54 -0.98 7.03
N LEU A 176 26.90 -0.83 5.76
CA LEU A 176 26.83 -1.92 4.79
C LEU A 176 28.05 -2.85 4.90
N PRO A 177 27.88 -4.15 4.61
CA PRO A 177 29.00 -5.09 4.50
C PRO A 177 29.97 -4.70 3.36
N ASP A 178 31.28 -4.84 3.57
CA ASP A 178 32.31 -4.59 2.53
C ASP A 178 32.16 -5.50 1.30
N VAL A 179 31.69 -6.72 1.52
CA VAL A 179 31.34 -7.71 0.49
C VAL A 179 29.91 -8.12 0.76
N PRO A 180 29.01 -8.16 -0.24
CA PRO A 180 29.26 -8.03 -1.69
C PRO A 180 29.18 -6.62 -2.29
N TYR A 181 29.15 -5.56 -1.48
CA TYR A 181 29.06 -4.17 -1.97
C TYR A 181 30.40 -3.65 -2.50
N THR A 182 30.74 -4.00 -3.73
CA THR A 182 31.87 -3.36 -4.43
C THR A 182 31.67 -1.86 -4.54
N VAL A 183 32.75 -1.10 -4.77
CA VAL A 183 32.71 0.37 -4.90
C VAL A 183 31.67 0.83 -5.92
N ASP A 184 31.54 0.12 -7.05
CA ASP A 184 30.58 0.45 -8.10
C ASP A 184 29.14 0.18 -7.65
N ILE A 185 28.88 -0.98 -7.03
CA ILE A 185 27.56 -1.33 -6.49
C ILE A 185 27.15 -0.32 -5.43
N PHE A 186 28.06 -0.01 -4.51
CA PHE A 186 27.83 0.96 -3.45
C PHE A 186 27.45 2.34 -4.00
N HIS A 187 28.20 2.86 -4.97
CA HIS A 187 27.86 4.14 -5.60
C HIS A 187 26.51 4.12 -6.31
N THR A 188 26.18 3.04 -7.02
CA THR A 188 24.86 2.87 -7.63
C THR A 188 23.76 2.84 -6.57
N LYS A 189 23.97 2.15 -5.44
CA LYS A 189 22.99 2.09 -4.34
C LYS A 189 22.75 3.43 -3.68
N VAL A 190 23.82 4.17 -3.39
CA VAL A 190 23.73 5.54 -2.87
C VAL A 190 22.91 6.41 -3.82
N GLN A 191 23.17 6.34 -5.12
CA GLN A 191 22.45 7.12 -6.13
C GLN A 191 20.97 6.73 -6.17
N LEU A 192 20.65 5.44 -6.21
CA LEU A 192 19.26 4.95 -6.22
C LEU A 192 18.46 5.42 -5.00
N VAL A 193 19.07 5.33 -3.81
CA VAL A 193 18.43 5.81 -2.58
C VAL A 193 18.25 7.31 -2.61
N PHE A 194 19.24 8.06 -3.08
CA PHE A 194 19.14 9.52 -3.18
C PHE A 194 18.07 9.97 -4.17
N ASP A 195 17.99 9.34 -5.36
CA ASP A 195 16.96 9.62 -6.36
C ASP A 195 15.57 9.32 -5.82
N HIS A 196 15.42 8.22 -5.09
CA HIS A 196 14.17 7.87 -4.42
C HIS A 196 13.78 8.91 -3.35
N VAL A 197 14.72 9.38 -2.53
CA VAL A 197 14.43 10.46 -1.57
C VAL A 197 14.00 11.76 -2.29
N LEU A 198 14.62 12.07 -3.43
CA LEU A 198 14.26 13.20 -4.29
C LEU A 198 12.91 13.07 -5.00
N THR A 199 12.30 11.89 -5.04
CA THR A 199 10.93 11.73 -5.54
C THR A 199 9.93 11.59 -4.39
N ALA A 200 10.27 10.82 -3.35
CA ALA A 200 9.37 10.44 -2.26
C ALA A 200 9.02 11.56 -1.27
N TYR A 201 9.91 12.53 -0.98
CA TYR A 201 9.68 13.57 0.06
C TYR A 201 9.59 15.01 -0.44
N GLY A 202 8.38 15.57 -0.52
CA GLY A 202 8.15 16.94 -0.97
C GLY A 202 8.75 18.03 -0.07
N ASP A 203 8.74 19.26 -0.58
CA ASP A 203 9.28 20.44 0.13
C ASP A 203 8.33 20.98 1.22
N ASN A 204 7.08 20.51 1.27
CA ASN A 204 6.00 20.94 2.17
C ASN A 204 5.75 19.95 3.32
N GLY A 205 6.61 18.94 3.50
CA GLY A 205 6.42 17.89 4.50
C GLY A 205 5.50 16.75 4.05
N GLU A 206 4.97 16.80 2.83
CA GLU A 206 4.30 15.64 2.22
C GLU A 206 5.33 14.60 1.80
N SER A 207 4.96 13.33 1.92
CA SER A 207 5.76 12.23 1.38
C SER A 207 4.90 11.16 0.72
N ALA A 208 5.53 10.28 -0.05
CA ALA A 208 4.89 9.08 -0.59
C ALA A 208 4.37 8.13 0.52
N TYR A 209 4.89 8.27 1.74
CA TYR A 209 4.57 7.44 2.91
C TYR A 209 3.59 8.11 3.88
N SER A 210 3.31 9.40 3.69
CA SER A 210 2.27 10.08 4.44
C SER A 210 0.93 9.40 4.15
N PRO A 211 0.09 9.14 5.16
CA PRO A 211 -1.25 8.64 4.92
C PRO A 211 -1.96 9.60 3.97
N ARG A 212 -2.20 9.18 2.72
CA ARG A 212 -2.97 9.98 1.78
C ARG A 212 -4.40 9.95 2.27
N ILE A 213 -4.83 11.00 2.95
CA ILE A 213 -6.25 11.27 3.18
C ILE A 213 -6.97 11.47 1.82
N ASP A 214 -6.21 11.72 0.76
CA ASP A 214 -6.69 11.91 -0.61
C ASP A 214 -6.95 10.61 -1.36
N PHE A 215 -7.95 9.85 -0.89
CA PHE A 215 -8.88 9.28 -1.87
C PHE A 215 -9.83 10.42 -2.26
N SER A 216 -9.51 11.10 -3.35
CA SER A 216 -10.47 11.93 -4.08
C SER A 216 -11.56 11.02 -4.67
N TYR A 217 -12.48 10.57 -3.81
CA TYR A 217 -13.86 10.54 -4.25
C TYR A 217 -14.26 11.99 -4.51
N PRO A 218 -14.94 12.31 -5.63
CA PRO A 218 -15.40 13.67 -5.87
C PRO A 218 -16.18 14.15 -4.63
N HIS A 219 -15.56 15.07 -3.87
CA HIS A 219 -16.12 15.73 -2.70
C HIS A 219 -17.14 16.82 -3.09
N ASP A 220 -17.61 16.82 -4.33
CA ASP A 220 -18.86 17.48 -4.63
C ASP A 220 -19.93 16.74 -3.84
N ARG A 221 -20.38 17.39 -2.76
CA ARG A 221 -21.65 17.11 -2.12
C ARG A 221 -22.73 17.23 -3.18
N VAL A 222 -22.96 16.15 -3.94
CA VAL A 222 -24.14 16.04 -4.76
C VAL A 222 -25.29 15.87 -3.77
N GLN A 223 -25.91 16.98 -3.38
CA GLN A 223 -27.25 16.92 -2.83
C GLN A 223 -28.12 16.29 -3.91
N VAL A 224 -28.51 15.02 -3.74
CA VAL A 224 -29.44 14.36 -4.65
C VAL A 224 -30.75 14.11 -3.93
N GLU A 225 -31.81 14.67 -4.51
CA GLU A 225 -33.22 14.44 -4.16
C GLU A 225 -33.58 12.95 -4.21
N TYR A 226 -34.32 12.49 -3.20
CA TYR A 226 -34.80 11.10 -3.06
C TYR A 226 -36.09 10.83 -3.87
N ASP A 227 -36.11 11.19 -5.17
CA ASP A 227 -37.32 11.03 -6.00
C ASP A 227 -37.19 10.01 -7.16
N GLY A 228 -36.22 9.09 -7.06
CA GLY A 228 -36.02 8.00 -8.02
C GLY A 228 -36.14 6.59 -7.41
N PRO A 229 -36.28 5.53 -8.25
CA PRO A 229 -36.28 4.15 -7.76
C PRO A 229 -34.97 3.84 -7.02
N ILE A 230 -35.09 3.23 -5.84
CA ILE A 230 -33.96 2.98 -4.92
C ILE A 230 -32.92 2.07 -5.61
N ASP A 231 -31.74 2.61 -5.85
CA ASP A 231 -30.57 1.85 -6.30
C ASP A 231 -29.78 1.35 -5.08
N VAL A 232 -29.84 0.05 -4.85
CA VAL A 232 -29.22 -0.60 -3.68
C VAL A 232 -27.70 -0.44 -3.66
N ASN A 233 -27.04 -0.36 -4.82
CA ASN A 233 -25.59 -0.18 -4.88
C ASN A 233 -25.20 1.24 -4.47
N LYS A 234 -25.98 2.23 -4.94
CA LYS A 234 -25.79 3.62 -4.54
C LYS A 234 -26.01 3.82 -3.04
N VAL A 235 -27.02 3.15 -2.47
CA VAL A 235 -27.27 3.17 -1.03
C VAL A 235 -26.12 2.50 -0.26
N ALA A 236 -25.57 1.40 -0.76
CA ALA A 236 -24.42 0.73 -0.14
C ALA A 236 -23.18 1.65 -0.13
N ASP A 237 -22.87 2.30 -1.25
CA ASP A 237 -21.76 3.24 -1.37
C ASP A 237 -21.93 4.44 -0.42
N ASP A 238 -23.14 4.99 -0.31
CA ASP A 238 -23.46 6.10 0.59
C ASP A 238 -23.36 5.70 2.07
N VAL A 239 -23.78 4.47 2.41
CA VAL A 239 -23.65 3.92 3.77
C VAL A 239 -22.18 3.73 4.14
N VAL A 240 -21.36 3.22 3.22
CA VAL A 240 -19.90 3.07 3.42
C VAL A 240 -19.26 4.45 3.62
N ALA A 241 -19.55 5.42 2.76
CA ALA A 241 -19.03 6.79 2.89
C ALA A 241 -19.42 7.43 4.23
N ARG A 242 -20.63 7.17 4.73
CA ARG A 242 -21.09 7.67 6.03
C ARG A 242 -20.41 6.95 7.21
N ILE A 243 -20.15 5.66 7.11
CA ILE A 243 -19.39 4.91 8.12
C ILE A 243 -17.99 5.50 8.29
N HIS A 244 -17.34 5.92 7.20
CA HIS A 244 -16.02 6.54 7.25
C HIS A 244 -16.02 7.96 7.84
N SER A 245 -17.11 8.71 7.69
CA SER A 245 -17.19 10.12 8.11
C SER A 245 -17.90 10.35 9.44
N ASP A 246 -18.68 9.38 9.94
CA ASP A 246 -19.46 9.47 11.17
C ASP A 246 -19.17 8.27 12.09
N PRO A 247 -18.28 8.43 13.09
CA PRO A 247 -17.92 7.37 14.04
C PRO A 247 -19.11 6.84 14.86
N VAL A 248 -20.13 7.66 15.11
CA VAL A 248 -21.33 7.26 15.85
C VAL A 248 -22.19 6.36 14.97
N PHE A 249 -22.33 6.69 13.69
CA PHE A 249 -23.02 5.85 12.72
C PHE A 249 -22.30 4.51 12.50
N ALA A 250 -20.97 4.52 12.40
CA ALA A 250 -20.17 3.30 12.29
C ALA A 250 -20.42 2.34 13.47
N ALA A 251 -20.48 2.85 14.70
CA ALA A 251 -20.78 2.06 15.89
C ALA A 251 -22.20 1.47 15.87
N GLN A 252 -23.18 2.21 15.34
CA GLN A 252 -24.56 1.73 15.21
C GLN A 252 -24.69 0.62 14.16
N VAL A 253 -24.03 0.77 13.01
CA VAL A 253 -24.01 -0.26 11.97
C VAL A 253 -23.33 -1.53 12.50
N ALA A 254 -22.20 -1.39 13.19
CA ALA A 254 -21.50 -2.51 13.81
C ALA A 254 -22.38 -3.25 14.84
N ALA A 255 -23.18 -2.54 15.64
CA ALA A 255 -24.10 -3.15 16.59
C ALA A 255 -25.24 -3.95 15.92
N GLN A 256 -25.70 -3.52 14.74
CA GLN A 256 -26.76 -4.21 14.00
C GLN A 256 -26.26 -5.43 13.20
N LEU A 257 -24.97 -5.47 12.87
CA LEU A 257 -24.34 -6.58 12.13
C LEU A 257 -23.82 -7.71 13.04
N GLN A 258 -23.83 -7.52 14.37
CA GLN A 258 -23.50 -8.59 15.30
C GLN A 258 -24.59 -9.68 15.26
N PRO A 259 -24.24 -10.96 15.06
CA PRO A 259 -25.22 -12.04 15.12
C PRO A 259 -25.78 -12.11 16.55
N GLU A 260 -27.11 -12.19 16.67
CA GLU A 260 -27.77 -12.37 17.97
C GLU A 260 -27.14 -13.54 18.72
N ARG A 261 -26.59 -13.27 19.91
CA ARG A 261 -26.17 -14.33 20.84
C ARG A 261 -27.40 -15.20 21.12
N PRO A 262 -27.35 -16.53 20.91
CA PRO A 262 -28.45 -17.38 21.32
C PRO A 262 -28.67 -17.25 22.83
N MET A 263 -29.88 -16.85 23.21
CA MET A 263 -30.32 -16.77 24.60
C MET A 263 -30.09 -18.13 25.29
N PRO A 264 -29.53 -18.17 26.51
CA PRO A 264 -29.43 -19.42 27.27
C PRO A 264 -30.84 -19.95 27.54
N GLY A 265 -31.14 -21.11 26.95
CA GLY A 265 -32.43 -21.76 27.01
C GLY A 265 -32.92 -21.98 28.45
N ARG A 266 -34.22 -21.72 28.63
CA ARG A 266 -35.02 -22.14 29.79
C ARG A 266 -34.67 -23.59 30.17
N LYS A 267 -34.14 -23.79 31.37
CA LYS A 267 -34.24 -25.09 32.04
C LYS A 267 -35.72 -25.38 32.26
N GLY A 268 -36.24 -26.37 31.53
CA GLY A 268 -37.52 -26.99 31.84
C GLY A 268 -37.44 -27.59 33.24
N ASN A 269 -38.36 -27.17 34.11
CA ASN A 269 -38.56 -27.81 35.40
C ASN A 269 -39.50 -29.00 35.15
N HIS A 270 -39.00 -30.22 35.35
CA HIS A 270 -39.83 -31.41 35.50
C HIS A 270 -40.48 -31.37 36.87
N ALA A 271 -41.82 -31.31 36.90
CA ALA A 271 -42.69 -31.95 37.89
C ALA A 271 -44.10 -32.06 37.27
#